data_AF-A0A931IP64-F1
#
_entry.id   AF-A0A931IP64-F1
#
_cell.length_a   1.000
_cell.length_b   1.000
_cell.length_c   1.000
_cell.angle_alpha   90.00
_cell.angle_beta   90.00
_cell.angle_gamma   90.00
#
_symmetry.space_group_name_H-M   'P 1'
#
loop_
_entity.id
_entity.type
_entity.pdbx_description
1 polymer ?
#
loop_
_entity_poly.entity_id
_entity_poly.type
_entity_poly.pdbx_seq_one_letter_code
_entity_poly.pdbx_strand_id
1 'polypeptide(L)'
;MSATLQCHLYSDNELVQLVQFGERDAFNELVFRHRNKVLGWAYSITKDMHLAEDAAQESLIRAFLQLGTLQQSEKFLSWLKRIVCNHALMMMRCGGPYAKEKPFSAYMNGNYSKEIEESPLESALRIESTETLHRLLYSLSTKERSIFEAHSLMDYSPNEIAHLLSTTTTNVYTTISRSRRKLQSLYYHLNLTRYLKDRSNQGITYTHNKLEVNYVYFGEIWDSFALCVLCATQFTNKSNISIEEIMGLTGLSFRLQIKRSGLNSVTTASFHWPSVFRKGLNRLGYSVRSLGDGMKVYPSNDLIIEAYGFVQDALDKGQPVIVWGIRSQYFGLIHGYDDKKRHFHMIGLFDAKTIPYEELGLGWSSKLFVLTLGAVSSVAESGSYKEAIKSIIEHSQGKEEMRNRKYSYGLEAYDTWISHFENGLVMPFENAFMIWSTSNSRYFAAQFLKEMKERIKQLKPNAVQIDLVIGQAVEEYEKVVTIFQQLKKIFPFPHGGKPDLPEIKEEAIVLLEAAQAQEHQGIVKLEELLKLL
;
A
#
# COMPACT_ATOMS: atom_id res chain seq x y z
N MET A 1 26.25 5.95 58.67
CA MET A 1 25.04 6.41 57.93
C MET A 1 25.13 5.81 56.53
N SER A 2 24.42 4.70 56.29
CA SER A 2 24.42 4.07 54.97
C SER A 2 23.34 4.74 54.14
N ALA A 3 23.72 5.32 52.99
CA ALA A 3 22.79 5.94 52.07
C ALA A 3 22.03 4.82 51.34
N THR A 4 20.75 4.63 51.68
CA THR A 4 19.88 3.71 50.95
C THR A 4 19.71 4.23 49.53
N LEU A 5 20.35 3.58 48.55
CA LEU A 5 20.18 3.89 47.13
C LEU A 5 18.70 3.76 46.75
N GLN A 6 18.09 4.83 46.24
CA GLN A 6 16.73 4.79 45.67
C GLN A 6 16.76 4.15 44.28
N CYS A 7 17.01 2.83 44.21
CA CYS A 7 17.16 2.07 42.96
C CYS A 7 15.93 2.16 42.03
N HIS A 8 14.73 2.37 42.56
CA HIS A 8 13.48 2.47 41.81
C HIS A 8 13.40 3.65 40.84
N LEU A 9 14.26 4.66 40.96
CA LEU A 9 14.28 5.85 40.08
C LEU A 9 15.21 5.71 38.86
N TYR A 10 16.04 4.66 38.80
CA TYR A 10 16.99 4.45 37.71
C TYR A 10 16.38 3.66 36.56
N SER A 11 16.81 3.94 35.33
CA SER A 11 16.48 3.15 34.15
C SER A 11 17.18 1.79 34.17
N ASP A 12 16.66 0.81 33.41
CA ASP A 12 17.23 -0.54 33.38
C ASP A 12 18.70 -0.54 32.93
N ASN A 13 19.09 0.41 32.07
CA ASN A 13 20.47 0.59 31.63
C ASN A 13 21.39 1.02 32.78
N GLU A 14 20.96 2.02 33.55
CA GLU A 14 21.71 2.54 34.70
C GLU A 14 21.81 1.50 35.82
N LEU A 15 20.73 0.74 36.05
CA LEU A 15 20.74 -0.36 37.01
C LEU A 15 21.72 -1.47 36.62
N VAL A 16 21.82 -1.82 35.34
CA VAL A 16 22.79 -2.82 34.85
C VAL A 16 24.22 -2.35 35.08
N GLN A 17 24.50 -1.07 34.82
CA GLN A 17 25.83 -0.49 35.08
C GLN A 17 26.15 -0.51 36.59
N LEU A 18 25.20 -0.13 37.45
CA LEU A 18 25.37 -0.19 38.91
C LEU A 18 25.68 -1.61 39.40
N VAL A 19 25.01 -2.63 38.87
CA VAL A 19 25.32 -4.02 39.22
C VAL A 19 26.72 -4.45 38.75
N GLN A 20 27.17 -3.95 37.58
CA GLN A 20 28.54 -4.20 37.10
C GLN A 20 29.62 -3.57 37.98
N PHE A 21 29.30 -2.48 38.69
CA PHE A 21 30.17 -1.85 39.69
C PHE A 21 30.06 -2.47 41.10
N GLY A 22 29.26 -3.52 41.28
CA GLY A 22 29.18 -4.29 42.53
C GLY A 22 28.01 -3.94 43.44
N GLU A 23 27.11 -3.05 43.03
CA GLU A 23 25.91 -2.66 43.81
C GLU A 23 24.81 -3.73 43.68
N ARG A 24 24.72 -4.61 44.68
CA ARG A 24 23.80 -5.77 44.66
C ARG A 24 22.33 -5.38 44.73
N ASP A 25 22.00 -4.25 45.34
CA ASP A 25 20.62 -3.78 45.48
C ASP A 25 20.00 -3.34 44.15
N ALA A 26 20.83 -2.90 43.20
CA ALA A 26 20.38 -2.57 41.83
C ALA A 26 19.92 -3.82 41.05
N PHE A 27 20.44 -5.00 41.38
CA PHE A 27 20.01 -6.25 40.74
C PHE A 27 18.63 -6.69 41.26
N ASN A 28 18.38 -6.51 42.56
CA ASN A 28 17.08 -6.83 43.16
C ASN A 28 15.94 -6.03 42.50
N GLU A 29 16.19 -4.76 42.16
CA GLU A 29 15.24 -3.92 41.43
C GLU A 29 15.02 -4.41 39.98
N LEU A 30 16.09 -4.79 39.26
CA LEU A 30 15.97 -5.39 37.92
C LEU A 30 15.15 -6.68 37.93
N VAL A 31 15.38 -7.54 38.93
CA VAL A 31 14.61 -8.78 39.11
C VAL A 31 13.15 -8.47 39.40
N PHE A 32 12.89 -7.54 40.32
CA PHE A 32 11.53 -7.15 40.71
C PHE A 32 10.71 -6.65 39.52
N ARG A 33 11.30 -5.80 38.65
CA ARG A 33 10.64 -5.25 37.46
C ARG A 33 10.33 -6.28 36.40
N HIS A 34 11.20 -7.27 36.22
CA HIS A 34 11.13 -8.19 35.08
C HIS A 34 10.66 -9.60 35.44
N ARG A 35 10.42 -9.92 36.72
CA ARG A 35 9.98 -11.24 37.19
C ARG A 35 8.77 -11.80 36.41
N ASN A 36 7.77 -10.98 36.15
CA ASN A 36 6.55 -11.41 35.45
C ASN A 36 6.84 -11.72 33.97
N LYS A 37 7.75 -10.97 33.33
CA LYS A 37 8.17 -11.21 31.94
C LYS A 37 9.01 -12.48 31.84
N VAL A 38 9.93 -12.66 32.78
CA VAL A 38 10.77 -13.86 32.90
C VAL A 38 9.92 -15.10 33.10
N LEU A 39 8.94 -15.05 34.00
CA LEU A 39 7.99 -16.13 34.20
C LEU A 39 7.15 -16.39 32.94
N GLY A 40 6.67 -15.34 32.27
CA GLY A 40 5.93 -15.45 31.02
C GLY A 40 6.74 -16.10 29.89
N TRP A 41 8.02 -15.79 29.76
CA TRP A 41 8.92 -16.42 28.79
C TRP A 41 9.19 -17.88 29.13
N ALA A 42 9.46 -18.20 30.39
CA ALA A 42 9.65 -19.58 30.84
C ALA A 42 8.38 -20.42 30.61
N TYR A 43 7.22 -19.91 31.00
CA TYR A 43 5.92 -20.55 30.81
C TYR A 43 5.58 -20.76 29.33
N SER A 44 5.99 -19.83 28.46
CA SER A 44 5.79 -19.98 27.01
C SER A 44 6.44 -21.24 26.43
N ILE A 45 7.48 -21.77 27.11
CA ILE A 45 8.26 -22.94 26.70
C ILE A 45 7.85 -24.18 27.51
N THR A 46 7.78 -24.09 28.84
CA THR A 46 7.50 -25.25 29.70
C THR A 46 6.04 -25.68 29.63
N LYS A 47 5.11 -24.73 29.36
CA LYS A 47 3.65 -24.92 29.41
C LYS A 47 3.11 -25.48 30.74
N ASP A 48 3.93 -25.47 31.78
CA ASP A 48 3.64 -25.89 33.15
C ASP A 48 4.15 -24.78 34.08
N MET A 49 3.30 -24.33 35.01
CA MET A 49 3.60 -23.19 35.88
C MET A 49 4.72 -23.52 36.87
N HIS A 50 4.75 -24.71 37.44
CA HIS A 50 5.80 -25.10 38.39
C HIS A 50 7.16 -25.17 37.70
N LEU A 51 7.22 -25.80 36.53
CA LEU A 51 8.46 -25.83 35.73
C LEU A 51 8.86 -24.43 35.23
N ALA A 52 7.90 -23.55 34.98
CA ALA A 52 8.17 -22.16 34.59
C ALA A 52 8.78 -21.36 35.74
N GLU A 53 8.30 -21.54 36.97
CA GLU A 53 8.83 -20.90 38.18
C GLU A 53 10.26 -21.37 38.46
N ASP A 54 10.51 -22.68 38.41
CA ASP A 54 11.85 -23.25 38.56
C ASP A 54 12.82 -22.73 37.50
N ALA A 55 12.37 -22.73 36.24
CA ALA A 55 13.18 -22.21 35.13
C ALA A 55 13.45 -20.72 35.26
N ALA A 56 12.47 -19.93 35.70
CA ALA A 56 12.62 -18.50 35.94
C ALA A 56 13.63 -18.22 37.05
N GLN A 57 13.53 -18.92 38.18
CA GLN A 57 14.40 -18.74 39.34
C GLN A 57 15.86 -19.05 39.01
N GLU A 58 16.13 -20.21 38.42
CA GLU A 58 17.48 -20.63 38.04
C GLU A 58 18.07 -19.74 36.93
N SER A 59 17.23 -19.22 36.02
CA SER A 59 17.65 -18.26 34.99
C SER A 59 18.02 -16.90 35.57
N LEU A 60 17.30 -16.42 36.59
CA LEU A 60 17.61 -15.17 37.28
C LEU A 60 18.94 -15.28 38.05
N ILE A 61 19.22 -16.44 38.66
CA ILE A 61 20.51 -16.72 39.31
C ILE A 61 21.64 -16.73 38.27
N ARG A 62 21.44 -17.37 37.12
CA ARG A 62 22.42 -17.36 36.02
C ARG A 62 22.63 -15.97 35.44
N ALA A 63 21.57 -15.20 35.30
CA ALA A 63 21.66 -13.81 34.89
C ALA A 63 22.46 -12.98 35.89
N PHE A 64 22.28 -13.19 37.21
CA PHE A 64 23.11 -12.52 38.22
C PHE A 64 24.60 -12.83 38.05
N LEU A 65 24.95 -14.11 37.89
CA LEU A 65 26.33 -14.57 37.77
C LEU A 65 27.02 -14.11 36.48
N GLN A 66 26.25 -13.91 35.42
CA GLN A 66 26.78 -13.58 34.09
C GLN A 66 26.63 -12.10 33.73
N LEU A 67 25.99 -11.28 34.56
CA LEU A 67 25.68 -9.89 34.21
C LEU A 67 26.94 -9.05 33.95
N GLY A 68 28.05 -9.36 34.62
CA GLY A 68 29.36 -8.74 34.38
C GLY A 68 29.95 -9.00 32.99
N THR A 69 29.40 -9.96 32.22
CA THR A 69 29.83 -10.27 30.85
C THR A 69 29.04 -9.49 29.78
N LEU A 70 27.99 -8.78 30.17
CA LEU A 70 27.13 -8.02 29.27
C LEU A 70 27.82 -6.73 28.82
N GLN A 71 28.30 -6.71 27.58
CA GLN A 71 29.04 -5.57 27.00
C GLN A 71 28.14 -4.34 26.67
N GLN A 72 26.84 -4.58 26.47
CA GLN A 72 25.87 -3.56 26.05
C GLN A 72 24.67 -3.60 27.00
N SER A 73 24.64 -2.67 27.95
CA SER A 73 23.65 -2.61 29.02
C SER A 73 22.24 -2.27 28.50
N GLU A 74 22.12 -1.61 27.35
CA GLU A 74 20.86 -1.35 26.65
C GLU A 74 20.18 -2.63 26.11
N LYS A 75 20.93 -3.74 25.99
CA LYS A 75 20.42 -5.04 25.50
C LYS A 75 20.03 -6.00 26.62
N PHE A 76 19.98 -5.52 27.87
CA PHE A 76 19.71 -6.35 29.05
C PHE A 76 18.46 -7.22 28.91
N LEU A 77 17.33 -6.66 28.46
CA LEU A 77 16.09 -7.41 28.37
C LEU A 77 16.16 -8.56 27.35
N SER A 78 16.78 -8.31 26.19
CA SER A 78 16.99 -9.32 25.15
C SER A 78 18.00 -10.39 25.57
N TRP A 79 19.05 -9.99 26.30
CA TRP A 79 20.03 -10.90 26.86
C TRP A 79 19.43 -11.79 27.97
N LEU A 80 18.62 -11.22 28.86
CA LEU A 80 17.91 -11.93 29.91
C LEU A 80 16.91 -12.93 29.32
N LYS A 81 16.13 -12.50 28.31
CA LYS A 81 15.20 -13.39 27.57
C LYS A 81 15.92 -14.62 27.03
N ARG A 82 17.12 -14.45 26.47
CA ARG A 82 17.94 -15.57 25.96
C ARG A 82 18.36 -16.55 27.05
N ILE A 83 18.76 -16.08 28.23
CA ILE A 83 19.12 -16.95 29.37
C ILE A 83 17.91 -17.78 29.80
N VAL A 84 16.76 -17.12 29.96
CA VAL A 84 15.51 -17.75 30.39
C VAL A 84 15.04 -18.80 29.40
N CYS A 85 15.00 -18.47 28.11
CA CYS A 85 14.56 -19.41 27.08
C CYS A 85 15.52 -20.61 26.95
N ASN A 86 16.83 -20.38 26.99
CA ASN A 86 17.82 -21.46 26.90
C ASN A 86 17.73 -22.43 28.09
N HIS A 87 17.49 -21.90 29.29
CA HIS A 87 17.37 -22.72 30.49
C HIS A 87 16.06 -23.52 30.50
N ALA A 88 14.93 -22.88 30.17
CA ALA A 88 13.64 -23.58 30.04
C ALA A 88 13.70 -24.70 28.97
N LEU A 89 14.37 -24.47 27.84
CA LEU A 89 14.58 -25.50 26.81
C LEU A 89 15.50 -26.64 27.27
N MET A 90 16.52 -26.34 28.07
CA MET A 90 17.40 -27.36 28.66
C MET A 90 16.61 -28.26 29.63
N MET A 91 15.70 -27.69 30.42
CA MET A 91 14.82 -28.44 31.31
C MET A 91 13.85 -29.35 30.53
N MET A 92 13.36 -28.91 29.38
CA MET A 92 12.39 -29.65 28.56
C MET A 92 13.01 -30.69 27.61
N ARG A 93 14.34 -30.88 27.59
CA ARG A 93 14.99 -31.91 26.76
C ARG A 93 14.80 -33.32 27.34
N CYS A 94 14.31 -34.26 26.52
CA CYS A 94 14.24 -35.68 26.87
C CYS A 94 15.61 -36.24 27.26
N GLY A 95 15.73 -36.80 28.47
CA GLY A 95 16.97 -37.39 29.02
C GLY A 95 17.80 -36.47 29.92
N GLY A 96 17.34 -35.24 30.22
CA GLY A 96 18.00 -34.34 31.17
C GLY A 96 17.82 -34.75 32.65
N PRO A 97 18.51 -34.07 33.60
CA PRO A 97 18.47 -34.39 35.03
C PRO A 97 17.05 -34.41 35.63
N TYR A 98 16.14 -33.61 35.06
CA TYR A 98 14.75 -33.46 35.51
C TYR A 98 13.75 -34.34 34.74
N ALA A 99 14.20 -35.11 33.73
CA ALA A 99 13.33 -35.97 32.92
C ALA A 99 12.72 -37.15 33.71
N LYS A 100 13.15 -37.37 34.96
CA LYS A 100 12.64 -38.41 35.88
C LYS A 100 11.70 -37.86 36.95
N GLU A 101 11.53 -36.55 37.05
CA GLU A 101 10.60 -35.96 38.00
C GLU A 101 9.20 -35.89 37.36
N LYS A 102 8.29 -36.72 37.88
CA LYS A 102 6.88 -36.61 37.53
C LYS A 102 6.33 -35.34 38.18
N PRO A 103 5.58 -34.50 37.47
CA PRO A 103 5.00 -33.30 38.05
C PRO A 103 4.06 -33.68 39.20
N PHE A 104 4.20 -33.00 40.33
CA PHE A 104 3.38 -33.20 41.53
C PHE A 104 1.88 -32.91 41.29
N SER A 105 1.54 -32.22 40.19
CA SER A 105 0.18 -32.03 39.70
C SER A 105 -0.57 -33.33 39.39
N ALA A 106 0.13 -34.46 39.22
CA ALA A 106 -0.49 -35.78 39.12
C ALA A 106 -1.10 -36.29 40.45
N TYR A 107 -0.86 -35.61 41.59
CA TYR A 107 -1.31 -36.05 42.91
C TYR A 107 -2.27 -35.09 43.64
N MET A 108 -2.54 -33.87 43.15
CA MET A 108 -3.38 -32.91 43.87
C MET A 108 -4.38 -32.21 42.95
N ASN A 109 -5.61 -32.75 42.91
CA ASN A 109 -6.81 -31.96 42.62
C ASN A 109 -6.98 -30.91 43.74
N GLY A 110 -7.04 -29.63 43.39
CA GLY A 110 -7.37 -28.57 44.35
C GLY A 110 -7.20 -27.18 43.77
N ASN A 111 -8.33 -26.50 43.57
CA ASN A 111 -8.50 -25.13 43.09
C ASN A 111 -7.50 -24.11 43.70
N TYR A 112 -7.06 -23.14 42.89
CA TYR A 112 -7.23 -21.69 43.09
C TYR A 112 -6.30 -20.91 42.13
N SER A 113 -6.86 -20.19 41.18
CA SER A 113 -6.23 -19.00 40.61
C SER A 113 -7.29 -17.90 40.49
N LYS A 114 -6.97 -16.73 41.06
CA LYS A 114 -7.80 -15.51 41.05
C LYS A 114 -7.93 -14.98 39.63
N GLU A 115 -9.16 -14.86 39.15
CA GLU A 115 -9.52 -14.25 37.87
C GLU A 115 -9.36 -12.72 37.92
N ILE A 116 -8.70 -12.18 36.89
CA ILE A 116 -8.98 -10.83 36.41
C ILE A 116 -10.17 -11.02 35.46
N GLU A 117 -11.33 -10.48 35.80
CA GLU A 117 -12.54 -10.58 34.97
C GLU A 117 -12.32 -9.84 33.64
N GLU A 118 -11.99 -10.59 32.60
CA GLU A 118 -12.09 -10.15 31.21
C GLU A 118 -13.55 -10.29 30.74
N SER A 119 -14.01 -9.35 29.91
CA SER A 119 -15.37 -9.39 29.35
C SER A 119 -15.60 -10.70 28.57
N PRO A 120 -16.79 -11.32 28.64
CA PRO A 120 -17.14 -12.51 27.86
C PRO A 120 -16.88 -12.35 26.35
N LEU A 121 -17.08 -11.14 25.82
CA LEU A 121 -16.79 -10.82 24.42
C LEU A 121 -15.28 -10.82 24.13
N GLU A 122 -14.47 -10.25 25.03
CA GLU A 122 -13.00 -10.24 24.90
C GLU A 122 -12.41 -11.64 25.05
N SER A 123 -12.96 -12.45 25.95
CA SER A 123 -12.56 -13.85 26.15
C SER A 123 -12.86 -14.70 24.89
N ALA A 124 -14.03 -14.51 24.28
CA ALA A 124 -14.44 -15.19 23.05
C ALA A 124 -13.58 -14.75 21.84
N LEU A 125 -13.33 -13.45 21.69
CA LEU A 125 -12.45 -12.90 20.65
C LEU A 125 -11.01 -13.40 20.80
N ARG A 126 -10.51 -13.54 22.03
CA ARG A 126 -9.18 -14.10 22.30
C ARG A 126 -9.11 -15.57 21.94
N ILE A 127 -10.08 -16.38 22.40
CA ILE A 127 -10.14 -17.82 22.08
C ILE A 127 -10.19 -18.03 20.57
N GLU A 128 -11.03 -17.29 19.86
CA GLU A 128 -11.12 -17.36 18.40
C GLU A 128 -9.80 -16.96 17.71
N SER A 129 -9.14 -15.91 18.21
CA SER A 129 -7.84 -15.44 17.71
C SER A 129 -6.74 -16.48 17.93
N THR A 130 -6.70 -17.11 19.11
CA THR A 130 -5.74 -18.15 19.48
C THR A 130 -5.96 -19.43 18.65
N GLU A 131 -7.20 -19.88 18.46
CA GLU A 131 -7.51 -21.03 17.61
C GLU A 131 -7.16 -20.79 16.14
N THR A 132 -7.40 -19.57 15.64
CA THR A 132 -7.04 -19.19 14.28
C THR A 132 -5.52 -19.25 14.10
N LEU A 133 -4.76 -18.68 15.04
CA LEU A 133 -3.29 -18.73 15.04
C LEU A 133 -2.75 -20.16 15.11
N HIS A 134 -3.34 -21.02 15.96
CA HIS A 134 -2.95 -22.43 16.02
C HIS A 134 -3.21 -23.15 14.69
N ARG A 135 -4.39 -22.98 14.08
CA ARG A 135 -4.70 -23.56 12.76
C ARG A 135 -3.72 -23.11 11.68
N LEU A 136 -3.35 -21.82 11.70
CA LEU A 136 -2.37 -21.26 10.78
C LEU A 136 -0.99 -21.90 10.97
N LEU A 137 -0.45 -21.90 12.19
CA LEU A 137 0.89 -22.44 12.46
C LEU A 137 0.99 -23.94 12.18
N TYR A 138 -0.07 -24.71 12.44
CA TYR A 138 -0.12 -26.14 12.15
C TYR A 138 -0.32 -26.48 10.66
N SER A 139 -0.57 -25.48 9.81
CA SER A 139 -0.52 -25.65 8.35
C SER A 139 0.92 -25.68 7.80
N LEU A 140 1.89 -25.20 8.58
CA LEU A 140 3.30 -25.31 8.24
C LEU A 140 3.80 -26.73 8.55
N SER A 141 4.75 -27.23 7.76
CA SER A 141 5.44 -28.46 8.14
C SER A 141 6.17 -28.25 9.47
N THR A 142 6.44 -29.32 10.21
CA THR A 142 7.12 -29.25 11.52
C THR A 142 8.40 -28.42 11.46
N LYS A 143 9.19 -28.58 10.39
CA LYS A 143 10.45 -27.84 10.17
C LYS A 143 10.23 -26.36 9.87
N GLU A 144 9.25 -26.03 9.02
CA GLU A 144 8.87 -24.64 8.70
C GLU A 144 8.35 -23.92 9.95
N ARG A 145 7.49 -24.59 10.72
CA ARG A 145 6.94 -24.07 11.97
C ARG A 145 8.04 -23.81 12.99
N SER A 146 8.94 -24.76 13.22
CA SER A 146 10.05 -24.57 14.17
C SER A 146 10.96 -23.40 13.78
N ILE A 147 11.26 -23.23 12.48
CA ILE A 147 12.04 -22.08 11.99
C ILE A 147 11.27 -20.76 12.18
N PHE A 148 9.97 -20.74 11.85
CA PHE A 148 9.14 -19.54 11.94
C PHE A 148 8.89 -19.12 13.38
N GLU A 149 8.59 -20.05 14.29
CA GLU A 149 8.41 -19.78 15.72
C GLU A 149 9.72 -19.32 16.36
N ALA A 150 10.84 -19.98 16.04
CA ALA A 150 12.15 -19.56 16.51
C ALA A 150 12.49 -18.12 16.11
N HIS A 151 12.14 -17.73 14.88
CA HIS A 151 12.38 -16.36 14.41
C HIS A 151 11.38 -15.33 14.93
N SER A 152 10.07 -15.63 14.88
CA SER A 152 8.99 -14.65 15.08
C SER A 152 8.44 -14.60 16.50
N LEU A 153 8.61 -15.66 17.29
CA LEU A 153 8.14 -15.71 18.69
C LEU A 153 9.32 -15.70 19.67
N MET A 154 10.43 -16.34 19.30
CA MET A 154 11.60 -16.50 20.16
C MET A 154 12.74 -15.52 19.83
N ASP A 155 12.59 -14.67 18.81
CA ASP A 155 13.55 -13.65 18.36
C ASP A 155 14.96 -14.18 18.05
N TYR A 156 15.11 -15.46 17.70
CA TYR A 156 16.39 -15.99 17.28
C TYR A 156 16.83 -15.37 15.95
N SER A 157 18.11 -15.03 15.85
CA SER A 157 18.69 -14.58 14.59
C SER A 157 18.73 -15.73 13.58
N PRO A 158 18.66 -15.44 12.26
CA PRO A 158 18.74 -16.49 11.24
C PRO A 158 19.99 -17.37 11.32
N ASN A 159 21.10 -16.85 11.86
CA ASN A 159 22.33 -17.61 12.11
C ASN A 159 22.20 -18.57 13.30
N GLU A 160 21.56 -18.13 14.40
CA GLU A 160 21.30 -18.99 15.55
C GLU A 160 20.33 -20.12 15.19
N ILE A 161 19.30 -19.83 14.39
CA ILE A 161 18.34 -20.84 13.91
C ILE A 161 19.05 -21.87 13.00
N ALA A 162 19.95 -21.40 12.14
CA ALA A 162 20.74 -22.26 11.26
C ALA A 162 21.60 -23.25 12.06
N HIS A 163 22.27 -22.76 13.10
CA HIS A 163 23.04 -23.59 14.02
C HIS A 163 22.14 -24.55 14.84
N LEU A 164 21.04 -24.04 15.41
CA LEU A 164 20.12 -24.80 16.27
C LEU A 164 19.45 -25.96 15.53
N LEU A 165 19.10 -25.76 14.27
CA LEU A 165 18.35 -26.73 13.45
C LEU A 165 19.22 -27.44 12.41
N SER A 166 20.55 -27.35 12.56
CA SER A 166 21.55 -27.95 11.66
C SER A 166 21.21 -27.72 10.19
N THR A 167 20.99 -26.46 9.83
CA THR A 167 20.65 -26.01 8.48
C THR A 167 21.48 -24.80 8.07
N THR A 168 21.31 -24.28 6.85
CA THR A 168 22.03 -23.10 6.38
C THR A 168 21.23 -21.82 6.65
N THR A 169 21.91 -20.70 6.91
CA THR A 169 21.26 -19.39 7.06
C THR A 169 20.40 -19.03 5.84
N THR A 170 20.87 -19.38 4.63
CA THR A 170 20.09 -19.24 3.40
C THR A 170 18.78 -20.01 3.44
N ASN A 171 18.79 -21.27 3.92
CA ASN A 171 17.57 -22.06 4.07
C ASN A 171 16.63 -21.49 5.15
N VAL A 172 17.17 -20.89 6.21
CA VAL A 172 16.35 -20.20 7.24
C VAL A 172 15.62 -19.00 6.63
N TYR A 173 16.32 -18.11 5.92
CA TYR A 173 15.70 -16.95 5.27
C TYR A 173 14.62 -17.35 4.24
N THR A 174 14.91 -18.35 3.40
CA THR A 174 13.92 -18.83 2.42
C THR A 174 12.72 -19.48 3.10
N THR A 175 12.95 -20.25 4.17
CA THR A 175 11.87 -20.89 4.96
C THR A 175 10.99 -19.86 5.66
N ILE A 176 11.57 -18.84 6.31
CA ILE A 176 10.81 -17.75 6.94
C ILE A 176 9.96 -17.03 5.88
N SER A 177 10.55 -16.67 4.75
CA SER A 177 9.85 -15.97 3.67
C SER A 177 8.68 -16.79 3.09
N ARG A 178 8.91 -18.09 2.84
CA ARG A 178 7.88 -19.02 2.34
C ARG A 178 6.77 -19.26 3.36
N SER A 179 7.14 -19.52 4.62
CA SER A 179 6.19 -19.73 5.72
C SER A 179 5.31 -18.50 5.91
N ARG A 180 5.89 -17.29 5.92
CA ARG A 180 5.15 -16.04 6.02
C ARG A 180 4.12 -15.89 4.89
N ARG A 181 4.52 -16.16 3.64
CA ARG A 181 3.59 -16.14 2.48
C ARG A 181 2.46 -17.16 2.61
N LYS A 182 2.79 -18.40 3.03
CA LYS A 182 1.82 -19.48 3.23
C LYS A 182 0.80 -19.12 4.32
N LEU A 183 1.27 -18.62 5.46
CA LEU A 183 0.42 -18.17 6.56
C LEU A 183 -0.46 -16.99 6.16
N GLN A 184 0.09 -16.00 5.44
CA GLN A 184 -0.67 -14.85 4.95
C GLN A 184 -1.81 -15.28 4.02
N SER A 185 -1.52 -16.15 3.05
CA SER A 185 -2.53 -16.70 2.14
C SER A 185 -3.61 -17.49 2.88
N LEU A 186 -3.24 -18.37 3.81
CA LEU A 186 -4.22 -19.17 4.55
C LEU A 186 -5.09 -18.30 5.47
N TYR A 187 -4.49 -17.34 6.16
CA TYR A 187 -5.23 -16.40 7.01
C TYR A 187 -6.19 -15.55 6.20
N TYR A 188 -5.76 -15.11 5.01
CA TYR A 188 -6.63 -14.45 4.05
C TYR A 188 -7.85 -15.32 3.68
N HIS A 189 -7.65 -16.60 3.31
CA HIS A 189 -8.76 -17.49 2.93
C HIS A 189 -9.73 -17.75 4.08
N LEU A 190 -9.22 -17.89 5.31
CA LEU A 190 -10.06 -18.05 6.50
C LEU A 190 -10.92 -16.83 6.75
N ASN A 191 -10.33 -15.62 6.69
CA ASN A 191 -11.08 -14.37 6.87
C ASN A 191 -12.10 -14.13 5.75
N LEU A 192 -11.76 -14.43 4.50
CA LEU A 192 -12.70 -14.33 3.38
C LEU A 192 -13.88 -15.30 3.57
N THR A 193 -13.61 -16.54 3.98
CA THR A 193 -14.66 -17.53 4.24
C THR A 193 -15.56 -17.11 5.40
N ARG A 194 -14.99 -16.55 6.47
CA ARG A 194 -15.75 -15.98 7.59
C ARG A 194 -16.63 -14.83 7.11
N TYR A 195 -16.05 -13.87 6.39
CA TYR A 195 -16.77 -12.72 5.83
C TYR A 195 -17.98 -13.14 4.96
N LEU A 196 -17.78 -14.09 4.03
CA LEU A 196 -18.89 -14.58 3.17
C LEU A 196 -19.98 -15.26 3.99
N LYS A 197 -19.62 -15.99 5.05
CA LYS A 197 -20.59 -16.61 5.97
C LYS A 197 -21.37 -15.55 6.76
N ASP A 198 -20.69 -14.53 7.26
CA ASP A 198 -21.32 -13.44 8.01
C ASP A 198 -22.26 -12.62 7.12
N ARG A 199 -21.85 -12.32 5.89
CA ARG A 199 -22.68 -11.65 4.88
C ARG A 199 -23.97 -12.44 4.60
N SER A 200 -23.86 -13.77 4.46
CA SER A 200 -25.02 -14.66 4.28
C SER A 200 -25.92 -14.67 5.53
N ASN A 201 -25.35 -14.65 6.73
CA ASN A 201 -26.12 -14.63 7.99
C ASN A 201 -26.87 -13.31 8.19
N GLN A 202 -26.37 -12.20 7.62
CA GLN A 202 -27.04 -10.90 7.64
C GLN A 202 -28.25 -10.82 6.68
N GLY A 203 -28.61 -11.93 6.02
CA GLY A 203 -29.78 -11.99 5.14
C GLY A 203 -29.55 -11.34 3.76
N ILE A 204 -28.31 -11.01 3.40
CA ILE A 204 -27.96 -10.52 2.06
C ILE A 204 -28.01 -11.72 1.11
N THR A 205 -29.01 -11.74 0.21
CA THR A 205 -29.32 -12.90 -0.65
C THR A 205 -28.55 -12.96 -1.96
N TYR A 206 -27.86 -11.89 -2.34
CA TYR A 206 -27.08 -11.85 -3.58
C TYR A 206 -25.82 -12.69 -3.42
N THR A 207 -25.75 -13.81 -4.13
CA THR A 207 -24.53 -14.64 -4.22
C THR A 207 -23.76 -14.39 -5.52
N HIS A 208 -24.33 -13.58 -6.40
CA HIS A 208 -23.75 -13.14 -7.66
C HIS A 208 -24.46 -11.87 -8.13
N ASN A 209 -23.72 -10.99 -8.79
CA ASN A 209 -24.26 -9.80 -9.44
C ASN A 209 -23.35 -9.45 -10.61
N LYS A 210 -23.93 -9.00 -11.73
CA LYS A 210 -23.17 -8.57 -12.90
C LYS A 210 -23.91 -7.45 -13.61
N LEU A 211 -23.25 -6.31 -13.70
CA LEU A 211 -23.68 -5.16 -14.45
C LEU A 211 -23.23 -5.30 -15.91
N GLU A 212 -24.14 -5.03 -16.85
CA GLU A 212 -23.82 -5.00 -18.27
C GLU A 212 -23.23 -3.63 -18.62
N VAL A 213 -21.94 -3.61 -18.93
CA VAL A 213 -21.19 -2.39 -19.23
C VAL A 213 -21.04 -2.27 -20.74
N ASN A 214 -21.46 -1.15 -21.31
CA ASN A 214 -21.17 -0.85 -22.71
C ASN A 214 -19.73 -0.37 -22.81
N TYR A 215 -18.80 -1.31 -22.90
CA TYR A 215 -17.38 -1.01 -23.00
C TYR A 215 -17.04 -0.48 -24.40
N VAL A 216 -16.56 0.76 -24.45
CA VAL A 216 -16.09 1.37 -25.69
C VAL A 216 -14.61 1.69 -25.51
N TYR A 217 -13.75 0.78 -25.98
CA TYR A 217 -12.34 1.08 -26.12
C TYR A 217 -12.11 1.80 -27.43
N PHE A 218 -11.81 3.10 -27.36
CA PHE A 218 -11.12 3.77 -28.44
C PHE A 218 -9.62 3.49 -28.26
N GLY A 219 -8.97 2.89 -29.26
CA GLY A 219 -7.51 2.68 -29.29
C GLY A 219 -6.65 3.93 -29.14
N GLU A 220 -7.31 5.07 -28.96
CA GLU A 220 -6.75 6.40 -28.78
C GLU A 220 -6.73 6.83 -27.30
N ILE A 221 -7.43 6.18 -26.36
CA ILE A 221 -7.41 6.57 -24.94
C ILE A 221 -6.36 5.73 -24.19
N TRP A 222 -5.33 6.40 -23.66
CA TRP A 222 -4.23 5.77 -22.92
C TRP A 222 -4.39 5.86 -21.40
N ASP A 223 -5.31 6.70 -20.90
CA ASP A 223 -5.59 6.82 -19.47
C ASP A 223 -6.67 5.80 -19.04
N SER A 224 -6.22 4.70 -18.46
CA SER A 224 -7.11 3.63 -17.96
C SER A 224 -8.09 4.09 -16.87
N PHE A 225 -7.74 5.09 -16.06
CA PHE A 225 -8.64 5.57 -15.02
C PHE A 225 -9.79 6.34 -15.64
N ALA A 226 -9.50 7.28 -16.54
CA ALA A 226 -10.51 8.07 -17.23
C ALA A 226 -11.48 7.19 -18.04
N LEU A 227 -10.97 6.13 -18.68
CA LEU A 227 -11.82 5.14 -19.36
C LEU A 227 -12.75 4.40 -18.38
N CYS A 228 -12.22 3.97 -17.23
CA CYS A 228 -13.03 3.33 -16.19
C CYS A 228 -14.10 4.29 -15.64
N VAL A 229 -13.78 5.57 -15.48
CA VAL A 229 -14.75 6.61 -15.07
C VAL A 229 -15.85 6.75 -16.13
N LEU A 230 -15.49 6.86 -17.41
CA LEU A 230 -16.45 6.96 -18.51
C LEU A 230 -17.40 5.74 -18.57
N CYS A 231 -16.88 4.55 -18.30
CA CYS A 231 -17.72 3.35 -18.21
C CYS A 231 -18.62 3.37 -16.96
N ALA A 232 -18.10 3.84 -15.83
CA ALA A 232 -18.85 3.91 -14.57
C ALA A 232 -19.98 4.95 -14.61
N THR A 233 -19.85 6.04 -15.37
CA THR A 233 -20.89 7.07 -15.46
C THR A 233 -22.18 6.57 -16.11
N GLN A 234 -22.13 5.48 -16.89
CA GLN A 234 -23.29 4.79 -17.47
C GLN A 234 -24.30 4.32 -16.40
N PHE A 235 -23.82 4.11 -15.17
CA PHE A 235 -24.60 3.66 -14.02
C PHE A 235 -25.02 4.80 -13.09
N THR A 236 -24.90 6.04 -13.56
CA THR A 236 -25.27 7.24 -12.81
C THR A 236 -26.34 8.02 -13.55
N ASN A 237 -27.05 8.90 -12.84
CA ASN A 237 -28.03 9.80 -13.45
C ASN A 237 -27.40 10.93 -14.30
N LYS A 238 -26.07 10.95 -14.44
CA LYS A 238 -25.31 11.89 -15.28
C LYS A 238 -24.39 11.10 -16.23
N SER A 239 -24.98 10.45 -17.23
CA SER A 239 -24.22 9.60 -18.15
C SER A 239 -23.62 10.35 -19.35
N ASN A 240 -24.12 11.55 -19.67
CA ASN A 240 -23.68 12.34 -20.83
C ASN A 240 -22.46 13.22 -20.51
N ILE A 241 -21.33 12.60 -20.18
CA ILE A 241 -20.07 13.30 -19.90
C ILE A 241 -19.00 12.86 -20.90
N SER A 242 -18.28 13.83 -21.46
CA SER A 242 -17.25 13.55 -22.45
C SER A 242 -15.96 13.03 -21.79
N ILE A 243 -15.12 12.32 -22.55
CA ILE A 243 -13.80 11.90 -22.05
C ILE A 243 -12.89 13.11 -21.86
N GLU A 244 -13.07 14.15 -22.68
CA GLU A 244 -12.40 15.44 -22.61
C GLU A 244 -12.69 16.14 -21.26
N GLU A 245 -13.97 16.18 -20.85
CA GLU A 245 -14.37 16.71 -19.55
C GLU A 245 -13.77 15.90 -18.40
N ILE A 246 -13.82 14.56 -18.47
CA ILE A 246 -13.24 13.69 -17.44
C ILE A 246 -11.73 13.97 -17.32
N MET A 247 -11.00 13.93 -18.43
CA MET A 247 -9.55 14.13 -18.45
C MET A 247 -9.16 15.53 -17.99
N GLY A 248 -9.92 16.55 -18.40
CA GLY A 248 -9.65 17.95 -18.09
C GLY A 248 -9.97 18.36 -16.66
N LEU A 249 -11.17 18.05 -16.15
CA LEU A 249 -11.60 18.47 -14.80
C LEU A 249 -10.92 17.67 -13.69
N THR A 250 -10.51 16.42 -13.97
CA THR A 250 -9.62 15.67 -13.08
C THR A 250 -8.17 16.17 -13.13
N GLY A 251 -7.82 16.93 -14.17
CA GLY A 251 -6.49 17.45 -14.43
C GLY A 251 -5.55 16.45 -15.09
N LEU A 252 -5.98 15.21 -15.33
CA LEU A 252 -5.16 14.11 -15.88
C LEU A 252 -4.51 14.47 -17.22
N SER A 253 -5.20 15.20 -18.09
CA SER A 253 -4.66 15.66 -19.38
C SER A 253 -3.46 16.59 -19.26
N PHE A 254 -3.28 17.26 -18.12
CA PHE A 254 -2.20 18.21 -17.86
C PHE A 254 -1.09 17.64 -16.98
N ARG A 255 -1.24 16.42 -16.47
CA ARG A 255 -0.23 15.83 -15.60
C ARG A 255 0.96 15.32 -16.41
N LEU A 256 2.13 15.51 -15.83
CA LEU A 256 3.39 14.92 -16.23
C LEU A 256 4.22 14.78 -14.95
N GLN A 257 4.77 13.59 -14.77
CA GLN A 257 5.73 13.32 -13.71
C GLN A 257 6.79 12.39 -14.27
N ILE A 258 8.01 12.52 -13.78
CA ILE A 258 9.15 11.70 -14.20
C ILE A 258 9.89 11.23 -12.96
N LYS A 259 10.16 9.93 -12.87
CA LYS A 259 10.92 9.38 -11.73
C LYS A 259 12.37 9.78 -11.87
N ARG A 260 12.94 10.43 -10.85
CA ARG A 260 14.31 10.97 -10.89
C ARG A 260 15.37 9.90 -11.17
N SER A 261 15.14 8.66 -10.74
CA SER A 261 16.09 7.54 -10.91
C SER A 261 16.03 6.84 -12.28
N GLY A 262 15.18 7.28 -13.21
CA GLY A 262 15.00 6.64 -14.53
C GLY A 262 13.54 6.36 -14.88
N LEU A 263 13.26 6.25 -16.18
CA LEU A 263 11.91 6.04 -16.71
C LEU A 263 11.33 4.68 -16.33
N ASN A 264 10.02 4.62 -16.13
CA ASN A 264 9.25 3.38 -16.01
C ASN A 264 7.79 3.64 -16.38
N SER A 265 7.12 2.64 -16.94
CA SER A 265 5.73 2.73 -17.42
C SER A 265 4.70 3.07 -16.33
N VAL A 266 4.96 2.73 -15.06
CA VAL A 266 4.06 3.04 -13.92
C VAL A 266 4.07 4.54 -13.58
N THR A 267 5.02 5.30 -14.10
CA THR A 267 5.20 6.72 -13.78
C THR A 267 3.97 7.55 -14.12
N THR A 268 3.24 7.24 -15.20
CA THR A 268 2.03 7.96 -15.62
C THR A 268 0.89 7.90 -14.59
N ALA A 269 0.87 6.88 -13.73
CA ALA A 269 -0.09 6.73 -12.63
C ALA A 269 0.53 6.99 -11.24
N SER A 270 1.77 7.48 -11.14
CA SER A 270 2.51 7.63 -9.88
C SER A 270 2.23 8.95 -9.16
N PHE A 271 1.01 9.14 -8.67
CA PHE A 271 0.57 10.29 -7.86
C PHE A 271 -0.44 9.86 -6.79
N HIS A 272 -0.80 10.75 -5.87
CA HIS A 272 -1.69 10.40 -4.76
C HIS A 272 -3.17 10.33 -5.21
N TRP A 273 -3.60 9.14 -5.60
CA TRP A 273 -4.93 8.86 -6.18
C TRP A 273 -6.12 9.38 -5.36
N PRO A 274 -6.21 9.15 -4.03
CA PRO A 274 -7.38 9.61 -3.27
C PRO A 274 -7.57 11.12 -3.32
N SER A 275 -6.48 11.90 -3.44
CA SER A 275 -6.57 13.36 -3.53
C SER A 275 -6.99 13.78 -4.93
N VAL A 276 -6.28 13.31 -5.96
CA VAL A 276 -6.48 13.73 -7.36
C VAL A 276 -7.85 13.31 -7.85
N PHE A 277 -8.20 12.03 -7.71
CA PHE A 277 -9.46 11.49 -8.25
C PHE A 277 -10.67 12.04 -7.51
N ARG A 278 -10.62 12.18 -6.18
CA ARG A 278 -11.74 12.77 -5.42
C ARG A 278 -11.97 14.23 -5.80
N LYS A 279 -10.93 15.06 -5.84
CA LYS A 279 -11.05 16.47 -6.24
C LYS A 279 -11.61 16.59 -7.67
N GLY A 280 -11.10 15.78 -8.59
CA GLY A 280 -11.55 15.77 -9.99
C GLY A 280 -13.00 15.33 -10.19
N LEU A 281 -13.38 14.20 -9.62
CA LEU A 281 -14.74 13.65 -9.73
C LEU A 281 -15.77 14.52 -9.01
N ASN A 282 -15.41 15.15 -7.89
CA ASN A 282 -16.28 16.13 -7.23
C ASN A 282 -16.55 17.34 -8.14
N ARG A 283 -15.57 17.83 -8.91
CA ARG A 283 -15.79 18.92 -9.90
C ARG A 283 -16.72 18.49 -11.03
N LEU A 284 -16.70 17.21 -11.38
CA LEU A 284 -17.64 16.61 -12.34
C LEU A 284 -19.04 16.39 -11.73
N GLY A 285 -19.21 16.62 -10.43
CA GLY A 285 -20.47 16.47 -9.71
C GLY A 285 -20.73 15.06 -9.16
N TYR A 286 -19.74 14.18 -9.16
CA TYR A 286 -19.88 12.85 -8.57
C TYR A 286 -19.33 12.84 -7.14
N SER A 287 -20.14 12.37 -6.20
CA SER A 287 -19.59 11.93 -4.91
C SER A 287 -18.74 10.68 -5.10
N VAL A 288 -17.68 10.55 -4.32
CA VAL A 288 -16.70 9.47 -4.47
C VAL A 288 -16.55 8.73 -3.16
N ARG A 289 -16.65 7.41 -3.23
CA ARG A 289 -16.23 6.52 -2.16
C ARG A 289 -14.98 5.78 -2.63
N SER A 290 -13.97 5.68 -1.79
CA SER A 290 -12.70 5.03 -2.13
C SER A 290 -12.11 4.35 -0.90
N LEU A 291 -11.43 3.22 -1.10
CA LEU A 291 -10.69 2.52 -0.06
C LEU A 291 -9.27 2.21 -0.54
N GLY A 292 -8.31 2.36 0.38
CA GLY A 292 -6.88 2.27 0.07
C GLY A 292 -6.32 3.55 -0.54
N ASP A 293 -5.00 3.63 -0.61
CA ASP A 293 -4.26 4.79 -1.13
C ASP A 293 -3.40 4.46 -2.35
N GLY A 294 -3.26 3.17 -2.71
CA GLY A 294 -2.38 2.74 -3.80
C GLY A 294 -0.88 2.85 -3.50
N MET A 295 -0.52 3.21 -2.28
CA MET A 295 0.85 3.51 -1.87
C MET A 295 1.47 2.36 -1.08
N LYS A 296 0.70 1.68 -0.22
CA LYS A 296 1.18 0.50 0.52
C LYS A 296 1.41 -0.69 -0.42
N VAL A 297 2.59 -1.30 -0.33
CA VAL A 297 3.01 -2.46 -1.14
C VAL A 297 2.38 -3.76 -0.66
N TYR A 298 1.90 -3.83 0.58
CA TYR A 298 1.16 -4.98 1.09
C TYR A 298 0.03 -4.49 1.99
N PRO A 299 -1.25 -4.60 1.60
CA PRO A 299 -2.38 -4.28 2.47
C PRO A 299 -2.47 -5.27 3.63
N SER A 300 -3.05 -4.83 4.76
CA SER A 300 -3.43 -5.75 5.83
C SER A 300 -4.59 -6.63 5.37
N ASN A 301 -4.72 -7.83 5.94
CA ASN A 301 -5.84 -8.71 5.58
C ASN A 301 -7.20 -8.05 5.86
N ASP A 302 -7.32 -7.32 6.97
CA ASP A 302 -8.54 -6.60 7.32
C ASP A 302 -8.92 -5.59 6.23
N LEU A 303 -7.94 -4.86 5.68
CA LEU A 303 -8.16 -3.91 4.59
C LEU A 303 -8.59 -4.60 3.29
N ILE A 304 -8.07 -5.81 3.02
CA ILE A 304 -8.49 -6.60 1.86
C ILE A 304 -9.93 -7.09 2.04
N ILE A 305 -10.30 -7.56 3.24
CA ILE A 305 -11.67 -7.97 3.55
C ILE A 305 -12.64 -6.78 3.45
N GLU A 306 -12.25 -5.62 3.96
CA GLU A 306 -12.99 -4.38 3.80
C GLU A 306 -13.16 -4.01 2.32
N ALA A 307 -12.16 -4.26 1.48
CA ALA A 307 -12.26 -4.05 0.03
C ALA A 307 -13.23 -5.02 -0.66
N TYR A 308 -13.33 -6.29 -0.24
CA TYR A 308 -14.39 -7.18 -0.75
C TYR A 308 -15.77 -6.63 -0.40
N GLY A 309 -15.96 -6.26 0.86
CA GLY A 309 -17.20 -5.65 1.33
C GLY A 309 -17.56 -4.39 0.56
N PHE A 310 -16.56 -3.53 0.32
CA PHE A 310 -16.71 -2.34 -0.50
C PHE A 310 -17.20 -2.67 -1.91
N VAL A 311 -16.57 -3.65 -2.58
CA VAL A 311 -16.88 -4.01 -3.97
C VAL A 311 -18.26 -4.60 -4.09
N GLN A 312 -18.62 -5.57 -3.24
CA GLN A 312 -19.94 -6.20 -3.27
C GLN A 312 -21.05 -5.20 -2.92
N ASP A 313 -20.87 -4.38 -1.88
CA ASP A 313 -21.84 -3.33 -1.50
C ASP A 313 -22.09 -2.33 -2.64
N ALA A 314 -21.03 -1.93 -3.37
CA ALA A 314 -21.18 -1.05 -4.51
C ALA A 314 -21.95 -1.73 -5.66
N LEU A 315 -21.59 -2.96 -6.01
CA LEU A 315 -22.23 -3.70 -7.11
C LEU A 315 -23.69 -4.00 -6.81
N ASP A 316 -24.03 -4.35 -5.57
CA ASP A 316 -25.41 -4.57 -5.12
C ASP A 316 -26.26 -3.29 -5.21
N LYS A 317 -25.63 -2.12 -5.17
CA LYS A 317 -26.27 -0.81 -5.43
C LYS A 317 -26.24 -0.39 -6.90
N GLY A 318 -25.82 -1.28 -7.79
CA GLY A 318 -25.71 -1.00 -9.23
C GLY A 318 -24.50 -0.14 -9.61
N GLN A 319 -23.49 -0.02 -8.74
CA GLN A 319 -22.33 0.84 -8.95
C GLN A 319 -21.08 -0.02 -9.26
N PRO A 320 -20.49 0.08 -10.47
CA PRO A 320 -19.24 -0.59 -10.74
C PRO A 320 -18.08 0.04 -9.95
N VAL A 321 -16.99 -0.70 -9.81
CA VAL A 321 -15.85 -0.32 -8.97
C VAL A 321 -14.57 -0.27 -9.79
N ILE A 322 -13.96 0.90 -9.82
CA ILE A 322 -12.64 1.13 -10.40
C ILE A 322 -11.59 0.57 -9.44
N VAL A 323 -10.65 -0.21 -9.94
CA VAL A 323 -9.62 -0.88 -9.15
C VAL A 323 -8.25 -0.72 -9.79
N TRP A 324 -7.21 -0.58 -8.97
CA TRP A 324 -5.83 -0.53 -9.46
C TRP A 324 -5.17 -1.90 -9.50
N GLY A 325 -4.39 -2.15 -10.57
CA GLY A 325 -3.21 -3.00 -10.46
C GLY A 325 -3.49 -4.50 -10.40
N ILE A 326 -4.67 -4.93 -10.86
CA ILE A 326 -5.04 -6.35 -10.96
C ILE A 326 -4.55 -6.87 -12.31
N ARG A 327 -3.57 -7.78 -12.28
CA ARG A 327 -2.90 -8.41 -13.43
C ARG A 327 -2.24 -7.48 -14.45
N SER A 328 -2.29 -6.16 -14.26
CA SER A 328 -1.67 -5.16 -15.12
C SER A 328 -1.22 -3.94 -14.30
N GLN A 329 -0.52 -2.99 -14.93
CA GLN A 329 -0.09 -1.74 -14.31
C GLN A 329 -1.11 -0.61 -14.52
N TYR A 330 -2.39 -0.95 -14.66
CA TYR A 330 -3.45 -0.04 -15.07
C TYR A 330 -4.67 -0.16 -14.16
N PHE A 331 -5.58 0.80 -14.28
CA PHE A 331 -6.91 0.70 -13.69
C PHE A 331 -7.79 -0.24 -14.50
N GLY A 332 -8.66 -0.95 -13.80
CA GLY A 332 -9.74 -1.75 -14.38
C GLY A 332 -11.06 -1.45 -13.70
N LEU A 333 -12.15 -1.92 -14.30
CA LEU A 333 -13.51 -1.75 -13.81
C LEU A 333 -14.07 -3.12 -13.42
N ILE A 334 -14.24 -3.36 -12.13
CA ILE A 334 -15.02 -4.47 -11.62
C ILE A 334 -16.50 -4.13 -11.80
N HIS A 335 -17.21 -4.99 -12.51
CA HIS A 335 -18.63 -4.80 -12.83
C HIS A 335 -19.49 -6.00 -12.43
N GLY A 336 -18.91 -7.00 -11.76
CA GLY A 336 -19.67 -8.11 -11.22
C GLY A 336 -18.85 -9.01 -10.30
N TYR A 337 -19.55 -9.91 -9.61
CA TYR A 337 -18.97 -10.88 -8.69
C TYR A 337 -19.79 -12.19 -8.67
N ASP A 338 -19.13 -13.30 -8.34
CA ASP A 338 -19.74 -14.62 -8.10
C ASP A 338 -19.09 -15.22 -6.84
N ASP A 339 -19.85 -15.29 -5.74
CA ASP A 339 -19.34 -15.76 -4.44
C ASP A 339 -19.08 -17.25 -4.43
N LYS A 340 -19.87 -18.03 -5.20
CA LYS A 340 -19.72 -19.48 -5.28
C LYS A 340 -18.41 -19.84 -5.96
N LYS A 341 -18.08 -19.12 -7.03
CA LYS A 341 -16.84 -19.32 -7.78
C LYS A 341 -15.68 -18.44 -7.30
N ARG A 342 -15.92 -17.51 -6.37
CA ARG A 342 -14.95 -16.58 -5.78
C ARG A 342 -14.19 -15.76 -6.83
N HIS A 343 -14.89 -15.18 -7.79
CA HIS A 343 -14.28 -14.29 -8.77
C HIS A 343 -15.09 -13.02 -8.99
N PHE A 344 -14.40 -11.96 -9.40
CA PHE A 344 -15.01 -10.78 -9.99
C PHE A 344 -15.03 -10.87 -11.52
N HIS A 345 -15.98 -10.17 -12.12
CA HIS A 345 -15.98 -9.81 -13.53
C HIS A 345 -15.36 -8.43 -13.67
N MET A 346 -14.30 -8.33 -14.47
CA MET A 346 -13.53 -7.10 -14.65
C MET A 346 -13.33 -6.80 -16.13
N ILE A 347 -13.40 -5.52 -16.47
CA ILE A 347 -12.94 -4.96 -17.74
C ILE A 347 -11.66 -4.18 -17.46
N GLY A 348 -10.54 -4.61 -18.04
CA GLY A 348 -9.28 -3.88 -18.05
C GLY A 348 -9.16 -2.96 -19.26
N LEU A 349 -8.03 -2.28 -19.37
CA LEU A 349 -7.74 -1.37 -20.49
C LEU A 349 -7.76 -2.07 -21.86
N PHE A 350 -7.37 -3.34 -21.93
CA PHE A 350 -7.21 -4.08 -23.18
C PHE A 350 -8.01 -5.39 -23.25
N ASP A 351 -8.77 -5.72 -22.21
CA ASP A 351 -9.39 -7.04 -22.06
C ASP A 351 -10.61 -7.03 -21.13
N ALA A 352 -11.46 -8.05 -21.25
CA ALA A 352 -12.48 -8.38 -20.26
C ALA A 352 -12.20 -9.79 -19.73
N LYS A 353 -12.09 -9.94 -18.41
CA LYS A 353 -11.65 -11.19 -17.76
C LYS A 353 -12.34 -11.40 -16.42
N THR A 354 -12.38 -12.65 -15.97
CA THR A 354 -12.66 -12.98 -14.58
C THR A 354 -11.36 -12.97 -13.77
N ILE A 355 -11.43 -12.41 -12.56
CA ILE A 355 -10.32 -12.34 -11.62
C ILE A 355 -10.71 -13.04 -10.31
N PRO A 356 -9.91 -13.99 -9.80
CA PRO A 356 -10.14 -14.56 -8.47
C PRO A 356 -10.17 -13.48 -7.40
N TYR A 357 -10.94 -13.68 -6.34
CA TYR A 357 -10.97 -12.75 -5.21
C TYR A 357 -9.57 -12.52 -4.66
N GLU A 358 -8.78 -13.59 -4.51
CA GLU A 358 -7.39 -13.59 -4.04
C GLU A 358 -6.47 -12.55 -4.69
N GLU A 359 -6.79 -12.06 -5.88
CA GLU A 359 -5.96 -11.09 -6.59
C GLU A 359 -6.27 -9.64 -6.22
N LEU A 360 -7.38 -9.36 -5.53
CA LEU A 360 -7.68 -8.02 -5.04
C LEU A 360 -6.69 -7.62 -3.93
N GLY A 361 -5.88 -6.59 -4.18
CA GLY A 361 -4.89 -6.09 -3.23
C GLY A 361 -3.63 -6.96 -3.06
N LEU A 362 -3.64 -8.21 -3.52
CA LEU A 362 -2.48 -9.12 -3.52
C LEU A 362 -2.00 -9.52 -4.92
N GLY A 363 -2.61 -8.94 -5.96
CA GLY A 363 -2.22 -9.13 -7.36
C GLY A 363 -0.87 -8.49 -7.71
N TRP A 364 -0.64 -8.26 -9.00
CA TRP A 364 0.65 -7.85 -9.59
C TRP A 364 1.37 -6.72 -8.83
N SER A 365 0.66 -5.66 -8.43
CA SER A 365 1.28 -4.53 -7.73
C SER A 365 1.29 -4.66 -6.21
N SER A 366 0.50 -5.59 -5.65
CA SER A 366 0.17 -5.72 -4.23
C SER A 366 -0.25 -4.38 -3.56
N LYS A 367 -0.69 -3.41 -4.36
CA LYS A 367 -1.23 -2.12 -3.93
C LYS A 367 -2.74 -2.17 -4.04
N LEU A 368 -3.43 -1.91 -2.93
CA LEU A 368 -4.89 -1.86 -2.93
C LEU A 368 -5.39 -0.43 -3.10
N PHE A 369 -6.23 -0.24 -4.12
CA PHE A 369 -7.05 0.94 -4.28
C PHE A 369 -8.32 0.55 -5.04
N VAL A 370 -9.47 0.84 -4.43
CA VAL A 370 -10.80 0.68 -5.05
C VAL A 370 -11.58 1.99 -4.92
N LEU A 371 -12.37 2.33 -5.94
CA LEU A 371 -13.14 3.56 -6.03
C LEU A 371 -14.47 3.31 -6.73
N THR A 372 -15.55 3.90 -6.25
CA THR A 372 -16.86 3.87 -6.92
C THR A 372 -17.48 5.26 -6.96
N LEU A 373 -18.30 5.51 -7.98
CA LEU A 373 -19.05 6.75 -8.16
C LEU A 373 -20.38 6.63 -7.40
N GLY A 374 -20.62 7.60 -6.51
CA GLY A 374 -21.84 7.68 -5.72
C GLY A 374 -22.90 8.58 -6.35
N ALA A 375 -23.72 9.19 -5.50
CA ALA A 375 -24.74 10.16 -5.91
C ALA A 375 -24.14 11.36 -6.67
N VAL A 376 -24.93 11.86 -7.62
CA VAL A 376 -24.61 13.06 -8.41
C VAL A 376 -25.16 14.29 -7.68
N SER A 377 -24.32 15.30 -7.50
CA SER A 377 -24.68 16.61 -6.95
C SER A 377 -24.54 17.70 -8.02
N SER A 378 -25.38 18.73 -7.93
CA SER A 378 -25.20 19.93 -8.74
C SER A 378 -23.97 20.70 -8.27
N VAL A 379 -23.09 21.05 -9.21
CA VAL A 379 -21.88 21.83 -8.97
C VAL A 379 -21.84 22.95 -9.99
N ALA A 380 -21.52 24.17 -9.54
CA ALA A 380 -21.41 25.32 -10.42
C ALA A 380 -20.24 25.11 -11.40
N GLU A 381 -20.56 25.05 -12.69
CA GLU A 381 -19.60 24.73 -13.76
C GLU A 381 -18.41 25.71 -13.79
N SER A 382 -18.67 27.01 -13.59
CA SER A 382 -17.59 28.02 -13.49
C SER A 382 -16.65 27.78 -12.31
N GLY A 383 -17.18 27.31 -11.17
CA GLY A 383 -16.38 26.94 -10.00
C GLY A 383 -15.51 25.70 -10.28
N SER A 384 -16.07 24.71 -10.97
CA SER A 384 -15.33 23.50 -11.38
C SER A 384 -14.15 23.82 -12.30
N TYR A 385 -14.33 24.70 -13.30
CA TYR A 385 -13.23 25.12 -14.16
C TYR A 385 -12.14 25.88 -13.41
N LYS A 386 -12.54 26.83 -12.55
CA LYS A 386 -11.60 27.62 -11.74
C LYS A 386 -10.73 26.72 -10.87
N GLU A 387 -11.35 25.78 -10.14
CA GLU A 387 -10.63 24.85 -9.27
C GLU A 387 -9.77 23.85 -10.06
N ALA A 388 -10.24 23.40 -11.24
CA ALA A 388 -9.44 22.54 -12.11
C ALA A 388 -8.17 23.25 -12.60
N ILE A 389 -8.32 24.46 -13.14
CA ILE A 389 -7.19 25.29 -13.62
C ILE A 389 -6.20 25.56 -12.51
N LYS A 390 -6.68 25.91 -11.31
CA LYS A 390 -5.80 26.10 -10.14
C LYS A 390 -4.96 24.85 -9.84
N SER A 391 -5.57 23.66 -9.79
CA SER A 391 -4.82 22.42 -9.57
C SER A 391 -3.87 22.07 -10.71
N ILE A 392 -4.22 22.41 -11.96
CA ILE A 392 -3.34 22.22 -13.12
C ILE A 392 -2.08 23.08 -12.97
N ILE A 393 -2.22 24.35 -12.60
CA ILE A 393 -1.11 25.27 -12.36
C ILE A 393 -0.26 24.80 -11.16
N GLU A 394 -0.90 24.36 -10.08
CA GLU A 394 -0.19 23.80 -8.92
C GLU A 394 0.63 22.56 -9.32
N HIS A 395 0.09 21.66 -10.15
CA HIS A 395 0.83 20.51 -10.67
C HIS A 395 1.99 20.93 -11.58
N SER A 396 1.76 21.87 -12.51
CA SER A 396 2.77 22.30 -13.49
C SER A 396 3.98 22.96 -12.84
N GLN A 397 3.76 23.67 -11.73
CA GLN A 397 4.80 24.28 -10.91
C GLN A 397 5.38 23.33 -9.85
N GLY A 398 4.95 22.07 -9.83
CA GLY A 398 5.34 21.09 -8.83
C GLY A 398 4.99 21.54 -7.40
N LYS A 399 3.87 22.23 -7.17
CA LYS A 399 3.43 22.71 -5.85
C LYS A 399 2.31 21.89 -5.23
N GLU A 400 1.96 20.75 -5.82
CA GLU A 400 0.95 19.86 -5.27
C GLU A 400 1.30 19.39 -3.84
N GLU A 401 0.29 19.27 -2.98
CA GLU A 401 0.45 18.97 -1.55
C GLU A 401 1.05 17.58 -1.30
N MET A 402 0.51 16.54 -1.98
CA MET A 402 0.83 15.13 -1.73
C MET A 402 1.84 14.59 -2.75
N ARG A 403 3.03 15.20 -2.81
CA ARG A 403 4.10 14.83 -3.75
C ARG A 403 5.00 13.72 -3.22
N ASN A 404 5.41 12.84 -4.13
CA ASN A 404 6.45 11.86 -3.90
C ASN A 404 7.80 12.41 -4.35
N ARG A 405 8.74 12.62 -3.40
CA ARG A 405 10.07 13.20 -3.67
C ARG A 405 10.92 12.42 -4.69
N LYS A 406 10.58 11.16 -4.95
CA LYS A 406 11.24 10.33 -5.97
C LYS A 406 10.93 10.78 -7.41
N TYR A 407 9.96 11.67 -7.58
CA TYR A 407 9.51 12.17 -8.87
C TYR A 407 9.70 13.68 -8.96
N SER A 408 9.93 14.17 -10.17
CA SER A 408 9.71 15.56 -10.57
C SER A 408 8.32 15.67 -11.22
N TYR A 409 7.78 16.88 -11.22
CA TYR A 409 6.38 17.15 -11.59
C TYR A 409 6.31 18.36 -12.51
N GLY A 410 5.36 18.32 -13.45
CA GLY A 410 5.06 19.46 -14.31
C GLY A 410 6.23 19.84 -15.21
N LEU A 411 6.57 21.13 -15.25
CA LEU A 411 7.64 21.64 -16.12
C LEU A 411 9.02 21.09 -15.74
N GLU A 412 9.30 20.88 -14.46
CA GLU A 412 10.56 20.25 -13.97
C GLU A 412 10.70 18.79 -14.45
N ALA A 413 9.58 18.15 -14.77
CA ALA A 413 9.59 16.77 -15.25
C ALA A 413 10.24 16.65 -16.64
N TYR A 414 10.10 17.67 -17.50
CA TYR A 414 10.80 17.73 -18.79
C TYR A 414 12.31 17.78 -18.59
N ASP A 415 12.81 18.63 -17.71
CA ASP A 415 14.26 18.72 -17.39
C ASP A 415 14.80 17.37 -16.93
N THR A 416 14.02 16.67 -16.11
CA THR A 416 14.39 15.34 -15.61
C THR A 416 14.42 14.32 -16.75
N TRP A 417 13.45 14.35 -17.66
CA TRP A 417 13.39 13.47 -18.82
C TRP A 417 14.56 13.71 -19.78
N ILE A 418 14.86 14.98 -20.07
CA ILE A 418 16.03 15.39 -20.87
C ILE A 418 17.32 14.86 -20.22
N SER A 419 17.46 15.04 -18.91
CA SER A 419 18.62 14.52 -18.17
C SER A 419 18.74 13.00 -18.27
N HIS A 420 17.64 12.25 -18.35
CA HIS A 420 17.72 10.80 -18.60
C HIS A 420 18.31 10.49 -19.98
N PHE A 421 17.95 11.23 -21.02
CA PHE A 421 18.57 11.10 -22.34
C PHE A 421 20.07 11.40 -22.27
N GLU A 422 20.45 12.52 -21.65
CA GLU A 422 21.84 12.95 -21.48
C GLU A 422 22.70 11.87 -20.80
N ASN A 423 22.16 11.21 -19.78
CA ASN A 423 22.86 10.21 -18.99
C ASN A 423 22.72 8.75 -19.50
N GLY A 424 22.03 8.52 -20.62
CA GLY A 424 21.83 7.17 -21.17
C GLY A 424 20.96 6.27 -20.27
N LEU A 425 19.98 6.86 -19.59
CA LEU A 425 19.06 6.18 -18.67
C LEU A 425 17.69 5.88 -19.30
N VAL A 426 17.58 6.07 -20.61
CA VAL A 426 16.31 5.96 -21.36
C VAL A 426 16.18 4.56 -21.94
N MET A 427 15.30 3.77 -21.35
CA MET A 427 14.93 2.47 -21.90
C MET A 427 13.92 2.67 -23.06
N PRO A 428 14.08 2.00 -24.22
CA PRO A 428 13.24 2.24 -25.40
C PRO A 428 11.73 2.10 -25.14
N PHE A 429 11.33 1.00 -24.52
CA PHE A 429 9.91 0.68 -24.29
C PHE A 429 9.25 1.70 -23.36
N GLU A 430 9.88 1.96 -22.21
CA GLU A 430 9.40 2.90 -21.20
C GLU A 430 9.30 4.32 -21.76
N ASN A 431 10.27 4.72 -22.58
CA ASN A 431 10.26 6.02 -23.24
C ASN A 431 9.13 6.16 -24.26
N ALA A 432 8.95 5.16 -25.15
CA ALA A 432 7.81 5.17 -26.07
C ALA A 432 6.48 5.19 -25.31
N PHE A 433 6.34 4.39 -24.26
CA PHE A 433 5.11 4.41 -23.46
C PHE A 433 4.83 5.82 -22.88
N MET A 434 5.85 6.46 -22.30
CA MET A 434 5.74 7.82 -21.78
C MET A 434 5.39 8.85 -22.86
N ILE A 435 6.03 8.79 -24.03
CA ILE A 435 5.75 9.68 -25.18
C ILE A 435 4.30 9.52 -25.64
N TRP A 436 3.85 8.29 -25.82
CA TRP A 436 2.50 8.00 -26.32
C TRP A 436 1.42 8.41 -25.31
N SER A 437 1.63 8.08 -24.03
CA SER A 437 0.72 8.48 -22.95
C SER A 437 0.67 10.01 -22.77
N THR A 438 1.82 10.70 -22.83
CA THR A 438 1.89 12.16 -22.69
C THR A 438 1.27 12.84 -23.90
N SER A 439 1.56 12.35 -25.11
CA SER A 439 0.92 12.82 -26.35
C SER A 439 -0.60 12.77 -26.26
N ASN A 440 -1.15 11.64 -25.78
CA ASN A 440 -2.59 11.50 -25.60
C ASN A 440 -3.16 12.45 -24.53
N SER A 441 -2.46 12.59 -23.41
CA SER A 441 -2.84 13.51 -22.34
C SER A 441 -2.92 14.95 -22.85
N ARG A 442 -1.90 15.41 -23.59
CA ARG A 442 -1.85 16.76 -24.17
C ARG A 442 -2.85 16.98 -25.29
N TYR A 443 -3.20 15.94 -26.04
CA TYR A 443 -4.32 16.00 -26.98
C TYR A 443 -5.64 16.30 -26.25
N PHE A 444 -5.94 15.55 -25.18
CA PHE A 444 -7.13 15.81 -24.37
C PHE A 444 -7.08 17.15 -23.62
N ALA A 445 -5.89 17.67 -23.31
CA ALA A 445 -5.75 19.02 -22.76
C ALA A 445 -6.25 20.08 -23.75
N ALA A 446 -5.81 19.99 -25.02
CA ALA A 446 -6.27 20.89 -26.07
C ALA A 446 -7.78 20.75 -26.33
N GLN A 447 -8.31 19.52 -26.41
CA GLN A 447 -9.75 19.30 -26.63
C GLN A 447 -10.61 19.81 -25.46
N PHE A 448 -10.18 19.57 -24.22
CA PHE A 448 -10.85 20.10 -23.04
C PHE A 448 -10.93 21.64 -23.06
N LEU A 449 -9.83 22.31 -23.40
CA LEU A 449 -9.81 23.78 -23.50
C LEU A 449 -10.72 24.30 -24.61
N LYS A 450 -10.81 23.59 -25.75
CA LYS A 450 -11.78 23.93 -26.81
C LYS A 450 -13.23 23.78 -26.35
N GLU A 451 -13.55 22.68 -25.68
CA GLU A 451 -14.90 22.47 -25.15
C GLU A 451 -15.25 23.51 -24.09
N MET A 452 -14.32 23.79 -23.17
CA MET A 452 -14.45 24.85 -22.16
C MET A 452 -14.68 26.22 -22.82
N LYS A 453 -13.97 26.53 -23.91
CA LYS A 453 -14.15 27.78 -24.67
C LYS A 453 -15.58 27.92 -25.16
N GLU A 454 -16.09 26.91 -25.86
CA GLU A 454 -17.45 26.94 -26.42
C GLU A 454 -18.52 27.03 -25.33
N ARG A 455 -18.36 26.29 -24.22
CA ARG A 455 -19.29 26.35 -23.09
C ARG A 455 -19.27 27.71 -22.40
N ILE A 456 -18.10 28.30 -22.15
CA ILE A 456 -18.00 29.63 -21.55
C ILE A 456 -18.58 30.69 -22.48
N LYS A 457 -18.36 30.58 -23.79
CA LYS A 457 -18.96 31.49 -24.77
C LYS A 457 -20.48 31.43 -24.76
N GLN A 458 -21.07 30.25 -24.56
CA GLN A 458 -22.52 30.08 -24.39
C GLN A 458 -23.02 30.70 -23.07
N LEU A 459 -22.30 30.50 -21.96
CA LEU A 459 -22.68 30.99 -20.63
C LEU A 459 -22.44 32.50 -20.42
N LYS A 460 -21.38 33.04 -21.03
CA LYS A 460 -20.93 34.43 -20.90
C LYS A 460 -20.53 35.00 -22.27
N PRO A 461 -21.50 35.31 -23.16
CA PRO A 461 -21.22 35.73 -24.55
C PRO A 461 -20.35 36.99 -24.68
N ASN A 462 -20.37 37.86 -23.67
CA ASN A 462 -19.64 39.12 -23.66
C ASN A 462 -18.24 39.01 -23.01
N ALA A 463 -17.81 37.82 -22.58
CA ALA A 463 -16.51 37.60 -21.94
C ALA A 463 -15.38 37.44 -22.97
N VAL A 464 -15.21 38.45 -23.84
CA VAL A 464 -14.27 38.41 -24.97
C VAL A 464 -12.83 38.12 -24.54
N GLN A 465 -12.38 38.70 -23.42
CA GLN A 465 -11.04 38.45 -22.90
C GLN A 465 -10.86 36.98 -22.48
N ILE A 466 -11.88 36.36 -21.89
CA ILE A 466 -11.82 34.95 -21.48
C ILE A 466 -11.74 34.06 -22.73
N ASP A 467 -12.57 34.32 -23.74
CA ASP A 467 -12.56 33.59 -25.01
C ASP A 467 -11.19 33.66 -25.70
N LEU A 468 -10.59 34.86 -25.74
CA LEU A 468 -9.27 35.09 -26.32
C LEU A 468 -8.17 34.30 -25.58
N VAL A 469 -8.14 34.39 -24.25
CA VAL A 469 -7.10 33.73 -23.43
C VAL A 469 -7.23 32.21 -23.52
N ILE A 470 -8.44 31.65 -23.51
CA ILE A 470 -8.64 30.21 -23.73
C ILE A 470 -8.18 29.83 -25.14
N GLY A 471 -8.48 30.63 -26.16
CA GLY A 471 -8.01 30.41 -27.53
C GLY A 471 -6.49 30.33 -27.62
N GLN A 472 -5.77 31.25 -26.97
CA GLN A 472 -4.31 31.22 -26.90
C GLN A 472 -3.80 29.97 -26.17
N ALA A 473 -4.43 29.58 -25.06
CA ALA A 473 -4.05 28.35 -24.36
C ALA A 473 -4.25 27.10 -25.24
N VAL A 474 -5.35 27.02 -26.01
CA VAL A 474 -5.59 25.95 -26.99
C VAL A 474 -4.45 25.88 -28.00
N GLU A 475 -4.08 27.01 -28.62
CA GLU A 475 -3.01 27.07 -29.61
C GLU A 475 -1.67 26.55 -29.05
N GLU A 476 -1.31 26.91 -27.83
CA GLU A 476 -0.08 26.42 -27.22
C GLU A 476 -0.10 24.90 -26.97
N TYR A 477 -1.21 24.35 -26.47
CA TYR A 477 -1.31 22.89 -26.27
C TYR A 477 -1.38 22.12 -27.59
N GLU A 478 -1.94 22.68 -28.67
CA GLU A 478 -1.89 22.07 -30.01
C GLU A 478 -0.48 22.02 -30.59
N LYS A 479 0.35 23.03 -30.32
CA LYS A 479 1.79 22.98 -30.67
C LYS A 479 2.49 21.86 -29.91
N VAL A 480 2.22 21.70 -28.60
CA VAL A 480 2.76 20.57 -27.80
C VAL A 480 2.33 19.23 -28.40
N VAL A 481 1.06 19.07 -28.78
CA VAL A 481 0.57 17.84 -29.45
C VAL A 481 1.34 17.56 -30.73
N THR A 482 1.58 18.58 -31.55
CA THR A 482 2.34 18.46 -32.81
C THR A 482 3.77 18.01 -32.57
N ILE A 483 4.43 18.54 -31.54
CA ILE A 483 5.79 18.14 -31.14
C ILE A 483 5.80 16.67 -30.69
N PHE A 484 4.85 16.26 -29.85
CA PHE A 484 4.74 14.87 -29.43
C PHE A 484 4.39 13.91 -30.58
N GLN A 485 3.69 14.35 -31.62
CA GLN A 485 3.50 13.56 -32.84
C GLN A 485 4.81 13.29 -33.58
N GLN A 486 5.77 14.23 -33.55
CA GLN A 486 7.12 14.02 -34.09
C GLN A 486 7.88 13.01 -33.23
N LEU A 487 7.87 13.19 -31.90
CA LEU A 487 8.46 12.22 -30.97
C LEU A 487 7.90 10.80 -31.15
N LYS A 488 6.59 10.64 -31.42
CA LYS A 488 5.98 9.32 -31.70
C LYS A 488 6.52 8.65 -32.97
N LYS A 489 6.96 9.42 -33.97
CA LYS A 489 7.59 8.87 -35.20
C LYS A 489 9.00 8.36 -34.91
N ILE A 490 9.75 9.08 -34.07
CA ILE A 490 11.10 8.70 -33.63
C ILE A 490 11.05 7.49 -32.69
N PHE A 491 10.06 7.47 -31.79
CA PHE A 491 9.88 6.45 -30.76
C PHE A 491 8.52 5.74 -30.90
N PRO A 492 8.37 4.84 -31.89
CA PRO A 492 7.11 4.11 -32.11
C PRO A 492 6.86 3.08 -31.01
N PHE A 493 5.64 3.02 -30.47
CA PHE A 493 5.26 2.02 -29.48
C PHE A 493 4.89 0.68 -30.16
N PRO A 494 5.25 -0.50 -29.61
CA PRO A 494 6.00 -0.72 -28.36
C PRO A 494 7.52 -0.73 -28.53
N HIS A 495 8.04 -0.59 -29.75
CA HIS A 495 9.45 -0.83 -30.07
C HIS A 495 10.41 0.17 -29.41
N GLY A 496 10.01 1.43 -29.27
CA GLY A 496 10.81 2.42 -28.54
C GLY A 496 11.97 3.04 -29.30
N GLY A 497 12.17 2.70 -30.57
CA GLY A 497 13.27 3.23 -31.37
C GLY A 497 14.66 2.92 -30.79
N LYS A 498 15.62 3.81 -31.03
CA LYS A 498 17.01 3.69 -30.54
C LYS A 498 17.44 4.97 -29.80
N PRO A 499 17.00 5.16 -28.54
CA PRO A 499 17.29 6.37 -27.76
C PRO A 499 18.77 6.60 -27.48
N ASP A 500 19.62 5.57 -27.61
CA ASP A 500 21.06 5.66 -27.35
C ASP A 500 21.88 6.17 -28.55
N LEU A 501 21.28 6.27 -29.75
CA LEU A 501 21.98 6.83 -30.91
C LEU A 501 22.15 8.35 -30.74
N PRO A 502 23.37 8.90 -30.93
CA PRO A 502 23.63 10.33 -30.69
C PRO A 502 22.68 11.27 -31.42
N GLU A 503 22.45 11.05 -32.72
CA GLU A 503 21.53 11.86 -33.53
C GLU A 503 20.08 11.79 -33.05
N ILE A 504 19.60 10.60 -32.67
CA ILE A 504 18.22 10.40 -32.17
C ILE A 504 18.05 11.02 -30.79
N LYS A 505 19.07 10.91 -29.94
CA LYS A 505 19.11 11.51 -28.61
C LYS A 505 19.05 13.04 -28.70
N GLU A 506 19.87 13.64 -29.55
CA GLU A 506 19.90 15.09 -29.75
C GLU A 506 18.55 15.61 -30.29
N GLU A 507 17.99 14.94 -31.29
CA GLU A 507 16.66 15.27 -31.83
C GLU A 507 15.56 15.16 -30.76
N ALA A 508 15.60 14.12 -29.93
CA ALA A 508 14.64 13.93 -28.83
C ALA A 508 14.72 15.04 -27.78
N ILE A 509 15.93 15.45 -27.40
CA ILE A 509 16.16 16.52 -26.42
C ILE A 509 15.59 17.84 -26.96
N VAL A 510 15.92 18.22 -28.20
CA VAL A 510 15.41 19.45 -28.84
C VAL A 510 13.88 19.47 -28.86
N LEU A 511 13.25 18.34 -29.18
CA LEU A 511 11.78 18.24 -29.18
C LEU A 511 11.19 18.32 -27.77
N LEU A 512 11.83 17.73 -26.76
CA LEU A 512 11.37 17.84 -25.37
C LEU A 512 11.51 19.26 -24.82
N GLU A 513 12.60 19.97 -25.14
CA GLU A 513 12.79 21.39 -24.79
C GLU A 513 11.72 22.26 -25.46
N ALA A 514 11.46 22.04 -26.75
CA ALA A 514 10.40 22.73 -27.47
C ALA A 514 9.02 22.47 -26.85
N ALA A 515 8.73 21.21 -26.48
CA ALA A 515 7.46 20.86 -25.81
C ALA A 515 7.33 21.55 -24.45
N GLN A 516 8.39 21.56 -23.65
CA GLN A 516 8.43 22.23 -22.35
C GLN A 516 8.19 23.74 -22.50
N ALA A 517 8.84 24.39 -23.47
CA ALA A 517 8.69 25.82 -23.73
C ALA A 517 7.25 26.18 -24.12
N GLN A 518 6.63 25.40 -25.02
CA GLN A 518 5.24 25.64 -25.41
C GLN A 518 4.24 25.32 -24.29
N GLU A 519 4.47 24.25 -23.54
CA GLU A 519 3.64 23.95 -22.37
C GLU A 519 3.73 25.06 -21.32
N HIS A 520 4.92 25.64 -21.10
CA HIS A 520 5.08 26.81 -20.23
C HIS A 520 4.22 27.99 -20.70
N GLN A 521 4.21 28.31 -22.00
CA GLN A 521 3.34 29.37 -22.53
C GLN A 521 1.86 29.06 -22.31
N GLY A 522 1.44 27.81 -22.52
CA GLY A 522 0.08 27.37 -22.22
C GLY A 522 -0.28 27.57 -20.74
N ILE A 523 0.61 27.21 -19.82
CA ILE A 523 0.41 27.43 -18.37
C ILE A 523 0.29 28.92 -18.03
N VAL A 524 1.10 29.80 -18.63
CA VAL A 524 0.98 31.26 -18.43
C VAL A 524 -0.41 31.75 -18.84
N LYS A 525 -0.99 31.22 -19.92
CA LYS A 525 -2.36 31.52 -20.33
C LYS A 525 -3.41 30.97 -19.36
N LEU A 526 -3.18 29.79 -18.78
CA LEU A 526 -4.05 29.28 -17.72
C LEU A 526 -3.99 30.13 -16.44
N GLU A 527 -2.83 30.70 -16.09
CA GLU A 527 -2.69 31.63 -14.97
C GLU A 527 -3.42 32.95 -15.21
N GLU A 528 -3.38 33.48 -16.43
CA GLU A 528 -4.17 34.65 -16.85
C GLU A 528 -5.67 34.33 -16.76
N LEU A 529 -6.08 33.19 -17.31
CA LEU A 529 -7.46 32.71 -17.29
C LEU A 529 -8.01 32.55 -15.87
N LEU A 530 -7.21 32.01 -14.94
CA LEU A 530 -7.59 31.83 -13.55
C LEU A 530 -7.94 33.16 -12.85
N LYS A 531 -7.30 34.27 -13.24
CA LYS A 531 -7.57 35.60 -12.69
C LYS A 531 -8.87 36.19 -13.24
N LEU A 532 -9.31 35.74 -14.42
CA LEU A 532 -10.52 36.22 -15.10
C LEU A 532 -11.78 35.41 -14.72
N LEU A 533 -11.62 34.17 -14.27
CA LEU A 533 -12.69 33.29 -13.77
C LEU A 533 -13.04 33.59 -12.31
#